data_AF-A0A842N359-F1
#
_entry.id   AF-A0A842N359-F1
#
_cell.length_a   1.000
_cell.length_b   1.000
_cell.length_c   1.000
_cell.angle_alpha   90.00
_cell.angle_beta   90.00
_cell.angle_gamma   90.00
#
_symmetry.space_group_name_H-M   'P 1'
#
loop_
_entity.id
_entity.type
_entity.pdbx_description
1 polymer ?
#
loop_
_entity_poly.entity_id
_entity_poly.type
_entity_poly.pdbx_seq_one_letter_code
_entity_poly.pdbx_strand_id
1 'polypeptide(L)'
;MSAVVSGLDVHKDYTYATILGPDGEKLAQRKMPNEEVPDFLKPYGVERVAMEATTSIAPLYRRLKQEGYDVLVSHPKKTRIIAEARIKTDKVDSMALAE
;
A
#
# COMPACT_ATOMS: atom_id res chain seq x y z
N MET A 1 2.51 -15.65 5.21
CA MET A 1 3.16 -15.19 3.96
C MET A 1 3.35 -13.70 4.12
N SER A 2 4.59 -13.29 4.27
CA SER A 2 4.91 -11.94 4.68
C SER A 2 4.75 -11.00 3.47
N ALA A 3 3.60 -10.32 3.39
CA ALA A 3 3.16 -9.58 2.20
C ALA A 3 3.80 -8.19 2.12
N VAL A 4 4.33 -7.82 0.95
CA VAL A 4 4.79 -6.46 0.66
C VAL A 4 3.58 -5.56 0.42
N VAL A 5 3.53 -4.42 1.10
CA VAL A 5 2.42 -3.46 1.00
C VAL A 5 2.93 -2.10 0.56
N SER A 6 2.10 -1.35 -0.16
CA SER A 6 2.41 0.03 -0.54
C SER A 6 1.38 1.01 -0.01
N GLY A 7 1.82 2.11 0.59
CA GLY A 7 1.02 3.29 0.90
C GLY A 7 1.17 4.33 -0.21
N LEU A 8 0.06 4.79 -0.78
CA LEU A 8 0.00 5.85 -1.79
C LEU A 8 -0.72 7.07 -1.22
N ASP A 9 -0.02 8.18 -1.13
CA ASP A 9 -0.61 9.50 -0.85
C ASP A 9 -0.80 10.26 -2.16
N VAL A 10 -2.05 10.35 -2.61
CA VAL A 10 -2.38 10.80 -3.97
C VAL A 10 -2.75 12.27 -3.94
N HIS A 11 -1.93 13.11 -4.55
CA HIS A 11 -2.25 14.51 -4.82
C HIS A 11 -2.67 14.71 -6.28
N LYS A 12 -3.05 15.94 -6.61
CA LYS A 12 -3.53 16.31 -7.94
C LYS A 12 -2.51 16.01 -9.05
N ASP A 13 -1.24 16.35 -8.81
CA ASP A 13 -0.18 16.28 -9.83
C ASP A 13 0.90 15.23 -9.54
N TYR A 14 0.92 14.68 -8.32
CA TYR A 14 1.93 13.71 -7.89
C TYR A 14 1.38 12.77 -6.83
N THR A 15 1.99 11.60 -6.70
CA THR A 15 1.72 10.62 -5.66
C THR A 15 3.01 10.36 -4.88
N TYR A 16 2.88 10.31 -3.56
CA TYR A 16 3.93 9.81 -2.69
C TYR A 16 3.70 8.33 -2.43
N ALA A 17 4.57 7.48 -2.98
CA ALA A 17 4.50 6.04 -2.77
C ALA A 17 5.52 5.61 -1.71
N THR A 18 5.09 4.79 -0.76
CA THR A 18 5.93 4.18 0.27
C THR A 18 5.69 2.68 0.29
N ILE A 19 6.73 1.90 0.01
CA ILE A 19 6.69 0.45 0.03
C ILE A 19 7.24 -0.03 1.36
N LEU A 20 6.43 -0.82 2.05
CA LEU A 20 6.76 -1.46 3.30
C LEU A 20 6.95 -2.95 3.05
N GLY A 21 8.07 -3.45 3.56
CA GLY A 21 8.35 -4.85 3.64
C GLY A 21 7.48 -5.54 4.70
N PRO A 22 7.55 -6.86 4.73
CA PRO A 22 6.77 -7.68 5.65
C PRO A 22 6.98 -7.37 7.14
N ASP A 23 8.19 -6.97 7.52
CA ASP A 23 8.53 -6.66 8.91
C ASP A 23 8.22 -5.20 9.26
N GLY A 24 7.58 -4.46 8.34
CA GLY A 24 7.29 -3.04 8.48
C GLY A 24 8.47 -2.14 8.17
N GLU A 25 9.58 -2.68 7.65
CA GLU A 25 10.68 -1.84 7.17
C GLU A 25 10.29 -1.09 5.89
N LYS A 26 10.83 0.12 5.71
CA LYS A 26 10.66 0.84 4.45
C LYS A 26 11.64 0.29 3.42
N LEU A 27 11.13 -0.41 2.41
CA LEU A 27 11.91 -0.91 1.29
C LEU A 27 12.18 0.20 0.28
N ALA A 28 11.19 1.05 0.02
CA ALA A 28 11.32 2.15 -0.92
C ALA A 28 10.35 3.28 -0.57
N GLN A 29 10.74 4.51 -0.89
CA GLN A 29 9.85 5.67 -0.82
C GLN A 29 10.22 6.65 -1.91
N ARG A 30 9.25 7.06 -2.72
CA ARG A 30 9.49 7.97 -3.84
C ARG A 30 8.26 8.82 -4.14
N LYS A 31 8.52 10.09 -4.46
CA LYS A 31 7.56 11.00 -5.09
C LYS A 31 7.63 10.85 -6.60
N MET A 32 6.49 10.67 -7.25
CA MET A 32 6.40 10.55 -8.70
C MET A 32 5.06 11.08 -9.23
N PRO A 33 4.96 11.39 -10.53
CA PRO A 33 3.69 11.57 -11.21
C PRO A 33 2.74 10.38 -11.03
N ASN A 34 1.43 10.64 -10.98
CA ASN A 34 0.41 9.60 -10.76
C ASN A 34 0.45 8.47 -11.80
N GLU A 35 0.91 8.77 -13.01
CA GLU A 35 1.05 7.83 -14.11
C GLU A 35 2.17 6.82 -13.95
N GLU A 36 3.25 7.15 -13.22
CA GLU A 36 4.41 6.28 -12.99
C GLU A 36 4.22 5.30 -11.83
N VAL A 37 3.15 5.49 -11.04
CA VAL A 37 2.88 4.68 -9.83
C VAL A 37 2.80 3.17 -10.14
N PRO A 38 2.06 2.69 -11.16
CA PRO A 38 1.99 1.25 -11.44
C PRO A 38 3.36 0.65 -11.78
N ASP A 39 4.15 1.35 -12.58
CA ASP A 39 5.50 0.92 -12.97
C ASP A 39 6.47 0.90 -11.79
N PHE A 40 6.30 1.81 -10.82
CA PHE A 40 7.04 1.78 -9.57
C PHE A 40 6.66 0.60 -8.67
N LEU A 41 5.40 0.15 -8.68
CA LEU A 41 4.93 -0.95 -7.83
C LEU A 41 5.28 -2.34 -8.38
N LYS A 42 5.30 -2.51 -9.71
CA LYS A 42 5.62 -3.77 -10.40
C LYS A 42 6.87 -4.50 -9.88
N PRO A 43 8.06 -3.86 -9.77
CA PRO A 43 9.28 -4.56 -9.40
C PRO A 43 9.30 -5.08 -7.96
N TYR A 44 8.44 -4.55 -7.08
CA TYR A 44 8.40 -4.93 -5.66
C TYR A 44 7.39 -6.04 -5.36
N GLY A 45 6.63 -6.51 -6.34
CA GLY A 45 5.63 -7.57 -6.12
C GLY A 45 4.57 -7.16 -5.09
N VAL A 46 4.17 -5.89 -5.08
CA VAL A 46 3.22 -5.35 -4.11
C VAL A 46 1.86 -6.04 -4.27
N GLU A 47 1.44 -6.78 -3.25
CA GLU A 47 0.15 -7.49 -3.27
C GLU A 47 -1.02 -6.57 -2.91
N ARG A 48 -0.79 -5.65 -1.95
CA ARG A 48 -1.82 -4.71 -1.48
C ARG A 48 -1.34 -3.28 -1.50
N VAL A 49 -2.22 -2.41 -1.96
CA VAL A 49 -1.97 -0.98 -2.07
C VAL A 49 -2.98 -0.24 -1.21
N ALA A 50 -2.51 0.36 -0.11
CA ALA A 50 -3.29 1.29 0.68
C ALA A 50 -3.20 2.68 0.01
N MET A 51 -4.33 3.28 -0.34
CA MET A 51 -4.38 4.58 -0.99
C MET A 51 -5.14 5.57 -0.12
N GLU A 52 -4.52 6.71 0.16
CA GLU A 52 -5.12 7.77 0.95
C GLU A 52 -6.18 8.52 0.13
N ALA A 53 -7.41 8.54 0.64
CA ALA A 53 -8.55 9.15 -0.04
C ALA A 53 -8.44 10.68 -0.09
N THR A 54 -7.98 11.22 -1.22
CA THR A 54 -8.20 12.61 -1.63
C THR A 54 -9.29 12.72 -2.70
N THR A 55 -9.70 13.94 -3.05
CA THR A 55 -10.73 14.19 -4.06
C THR A 55 -10.38 13.70 -5.47
N SER A 56 -9.10 13.37 -5.72
CA SER A 56 -8.58 13.04 -7.06
C SER A 56 -8.20 11.56 -7.25
N ILE A 57 -8.60 10.66 -6.35
CA ILE A 57 -8.12 9.27 -6.37
C ILE A 57 -8.72 8.37 -7.45
N ALA A 58 -9.90 8.73 -7.97
CA ALA A 58 -10.68 7.88 -8.86
C ALA A 58 -9.92 7.36 -10.12
N PRO A 59 -9.17 8.19 -10.87
CA PRO A 59 -8.42 7.70 -12.03
C PRO A 59 -7.32 6.71 -11.65
N LEU A 60 -6.55 6.99 -10.59
CA LEU A 60 -5.46 6.11 -10.15
C LEU A 60 -5.99 4.80 -9.57
N TYR A 61 -7.06 4.85 -8.78
CA TYR A 61 -7.74 3.68 -8.24
C TYR A 61 -8.15 2.70 -9.36
N ARG A 62 -8.82 3.22 -10.39
CA ARG A 62 -9.32 2.41 -11.51
C ARG A 62 -8.16 1.77 -12.28
N ARG A 63 -7.07 2.51 -12.51
CA ARG A 63 -5.88 2.01 -13.20
C ARG A 63 -5.22 0.87 -12.44
N LEU A 64 -5.05 1.02 -11.12
CA LEU A 64 -4.48 -0.02 -10.27
C LEU A 64 -5.39 -1.25 -10.19
N LYS A 65 -6.71 -1.08 -10.12
CA LYS A 65 -7.65 -2.21 -10.17
C LYS A 65 -7.63 -2.93 -11.52
N GLN A 66 -7.46 -2.21 -12.64
CA GLN A 66 -7.32 -2.81 -13.98
C GLN A 66 -6.03 -3.62 -14.12
N GLU A 67 -4.93 -3.18 -13.49
CA GLU A 67 -3.66 -3.93 -13.43
C GLU A 67 -3.72 -5.13 -12.46
N GLY A 68 -4.84 -5.33 -11.75
CA GLY A 68 -5.04 -6.47 -10.84
C GLY A 68 -4.58 -6.24 -9.40
N TYR A 69 -4.21 -5.01 -9.02
CA TYR A 69 -3.81 -4.72 -7.64
C TYR A 69 -5.00 -4.73 -6.67
N ASP A 70 -4.76 -5.24 -5.47
CA ASP A 70 -5.73 -5.13 -4.37
C ASP A 70 -5.60 -3.75 -3.69
N VAL A 71 -6.35 -2.79 -4.22
CA VAL A 71 -6.35 -1.41 -3.73
C VAL A 71 -7.37 -1.22 -2.61
N LEU A 72 -6.87 -0.87 -1.42
CA LEU A 72 -7.64 -0.47 -0.25
C LEU A 72 -7.61 1.05 -0.11
N VAL A 73 -8.78 1.69 -0.18
CA VAL A 73 -8.90 3.13 0.03
C VAL A 73 -9.06 3.38 1.53
N SER A 74 -8.09 4.05 2.13
CA SER A 74 -8.10 4.42 3.54
C SER A 74 -8.29 5.92 3.69
N HIS A 75 -9.09 6.34 4.67
CA HIS A 75 -9.10 7.74 5.06
C HIS A 75 -7.72 8.14 5.64
N PRO A 76 -7.27 9.39 5.43
CA PRO A 76 -5.99 9.94 5.90
C PRO A 76 -5.56 9.52 7.30
N LYS A 77 -6.53 9.46 8.23
CA LYS A 77 -6.28 9.14 9.63
C LYS A 77 -6.05 7.65 9.93
N LYS A 78 -6.25 6.74 8.97
CA LYS A 78 -6.24 5.28 9.18
C LYS A 78 -5.14 4.52 8.44
N THR A 79 -4.43 5.15 7.51
CA THR A 79 -3.44 4.46 6.66
C THR A 79 -2.29 3.82 7.48
N ARG A 80 -1.86 4.51 8.54
CA ARG A 80 -0.83 4.01 9.47
C ARG A 80 -1.28 2.77 10.26
N ILE A 81 -2.59 2.65 10.50
CA ILE A 81 -3.18 1.53 11.23
C ILE A 81 -3.14 0.25 10.39
N ILE A 82 -3.23 0.31 9.06
CA ILE A 82 -3.29 -0.90 8.21
C ILE A 82 -1.96 -1.67 8.22
N ALA A 83 -0.84 -0.96 8.12
CA ALA A 83 0.48 -1.57 8.20
C ALA A 83 0.73 -2.18 9.59
N GLU A 84 0.48 -1.41 10.66
CA GLU A 84 0.65 -1.90 12.04
C GLU A 84 -0.33 -3.03 12.40
N ALA A 85 -1.59 -2.95 11.97
CA ALA A 85 -2.60 -3.98 12.23
C ALA A 85 -2.30 -5.28 11.48
N ARG A 86 -1.72 -5.24 10.28
CA ARG A 86 -1.29 -6.46 9.57
C ARG A 86 -0.04 -7.08 10.17
N ILE A 87 0.97 -6.27 10.54
CA ILE A 87 2.14 -6.78 11.29
C ILE A 87 1.65 -7.45 12.58
N LYS A 88 0.66 -6.87 13.25
CA LYS A 88 0.01 -7.50 14.40
C LYS A 88 -0.76 -8.76 14.03
N THR A 89 -1.53 -8.79 12.94
CA THR A 89 -2.28 -10.00 12.54
C THR A 89 -1.35 -11.16 12.20
N ASP A 90 -0.30 -10.97 11.38
CA ASP A 90 0.62 -12.06 11.02
C ASP A 90 1.43 -12.55 12.24
N LYS A 91 1.81 -11.64 13.15
CA LYS A 91 2.44 -12.03 14.44
C LYS A 91 1.47 -12.75 15.38
N VAL A 92 0.20 -12.34 15.42
CA VAL A 92 -0.81 -12.95 16.28
C VAL A 92 -1.22 -14.34 15.75
N ASP A 93 -1.35 -14.51 14.43
CA ASP A 93 -1.60 -15.82 13.81
C ASP A 93 -0.44 -16.80 14.04
N SER A 94 0.81 -16.33 14.06
CA SER A 94 1.98 -17.17 14.37
C SER A 94 1.98 -17.69 15.81
N MET A 95 1.34 -16.97 16.74
CA MET A 95 1.26 -17.37 18.16
C MET A 95 0.01 -18.21 18.47
N ALA A 96 -1.05 -18.09 17.66
CA ALA A 96 -2.28 -18.87 17.81
C ALA A 96 -2.16 -20.32 17.29
N LEU A 97 -1.11 -20.67 16.54
CA LEU A 97 -0.79 -22.04 16.13
C LEU A 97 0.15 -22.78 17.11
N ALA A 98 0.49 -22.15 18.25
CA ALA A 98 1.38 -22.71 19.26
C ALA A 98 0.66 -23.24 20.52
N GLU A 99 -0.67 -23.41 20.48
CA GLU A 99 -1.43 -24.15 21.50
C GLU A 99 -2.33 -25.23 20.89
#